data_AF-A0A833EPQ0-F1
#
_entry.id   AF-A0A833EPQ0-F1
#
_cell.length_a   1.000
_cell.length_b   1.000
_cell.length_c   1.000
_cell.angle_alpha   90.00
_cell.angle_beta   90.00
_cell.angle_gamma   90.00
#
_symmetry.space_group_name_H-M   'P 1'
#
loop_
_entity.id
_entity.type
_entity.pdbx_description
1 polymer ?
#
loop_
_entity_poly.entity_id
_entity_poly.type
_entity_poly.pdbx_seq_one_letter_code
_entity_poly.pdbx_strand_id
1 'polypeptide(L)'
;MKTELQTAHDAQMSIMPQSDPKIKGLDVSGCCIPANEVGGDFFDYIWLDKNKNKFGLFIGDVSGKAMNAAMNAVMACGMINTEARDAESVKDIMTRVNLSMYLKTKKQVFTADCCLLRFD
;
A
#
# COMPACT_ATOMS: atom_id res chain seq x y z
N MET A 1 -14.76 -22.65 -13.26
CA MET A 1 -14.74 -22.23 -11.85
C MET A 1 -13.53 -21.34 -11.66
N LYS A 2 -13.70 -20.05 -11.36
CA LYS A 2 -12.61 -19.29 -10.73
C LYS A 2 -12.36 -19.94 -9.38
N THR A 3 -11.12 -20.32 -9.08
CA THR A 3 -10.76 -20.82 -7.74
C THR A 3 -10.96 -19.69 -6.72
N GLU A 4 -11.29 -20.00 -5.47
CA GLU A 4 -11.45 -18.98 -4.42
C GLU A 4 -10.20 -18.07 -4.30
N LEU A 5 -9.02 -18.65 -4.56
CA LEU A 5 -7.75 -17.93 -4.65
C LEU A 5 -7.69 -16.95 -5.82
N GLN A 6 -8.26 -17.27 -6.99
CA GLN A 6 -8.33 -16.33 -8.11
C GLN A 6 -9.25 -15.14 -7.78
N THR A 7 -10.36 -15.38 -7.10
CA THR A 7 -11.22 -14.30 -6.63
C THR A 7 -10.50 -13.40 -5.62
N ALA A 8 -9.72 -13.99 -4.71
CA ALA A 8 -8.89 -13.24 -3.77
C ALA A 8 -7.77 -12.45 -4.47
N HIS A 9 -7.13 -13.03 -5.49
CA HIS A 9 -6.16 -12.33 -6.35
C HIS A 9 -6.79 -11.10 -6.99
N ASP A 10 -7.90 -11.28 -7.70
CA ASP A 10 -8.58 -10.20 -8.41
C ASP A 10 -8.99 -9.08 -7.42
N ALA A 11 -9.45 -9.46 -6.22
CA ALA A 11 -9.77 -8.51 -5.15
C ALA A 11 -8.53 -7.75 -4.65
N GLN A 12 -7.42 -8.44 -4.37
CA GLN A 12 -6.15 -7.81 -3.96
C GLN A 12 -5.64 -6.84 -5.03
N MET A 13 -5.60 -7.27 -6.29
CA MET A 13 -5.12 -6.45 -7.39
C MET A 13 -6.03 -5.25 -7.66
N SER A 14 -7.33 -5.35 -7.41
CA SER A 14 -8.27 -4.22 -7.58
C SER A 14 -8.05 -3.07 -6.60
N ILE A 15 -7.36 -3.32 -5.48
CA ILE A 15 -7.04 -2.31 -4.46
C ILE A 15 -5.79 -1.53 -4.84
N MET A 16 -4.87 -2.16 -5.57
CA MET A 16 -3.66 -1.51 -6.05
C MET A 16 -3.97 -0.47 -7.14
N PRO A 17 -3.05 0.46 -7.44
CA PRO A 17 -3.23 1.42 -8.52
C PRO A 17 -3.52 0.73 -9.86
N GLN A 18 -4.63 1.15 -10.50
CA GLN A 18 -5.03 0.65 -11.81
C GLN A 18 -4.44 1.47 -12.97
N SER A 19 -3.81 2.60 -12.66
CA SER A 19 -3.22 3.49 -13.64
C SER A 19 -2.09 4.31 -13.04
N ASP A 20 -1.09 4.57 -13.84
CA ASP A 20 0.04 5.43 -13.50
C ASP A 20 -0.41 6.89 -13.27
N PRO A 21 0.15 7.58 -12.26
CA PRO A 21 -0.18 8.96 -11.97
C PRO A 21 0.49 9.87 -12.99
N LYS A 22 -0.23 10.90 -13.43
CA LYS A 22 0.35 11.94 -14.30
C LYS A 22 0.90 13.07 -13.44
N ILE A 23 2.22 13.21 -13.41
CA ILE A 23 2.91 14.23 -12.63
C ILE A 23 3.86 15.00 -13.56
N LYS A 24 3.79 16.33 -13.53
CA LYS A 24 4.61 17.17 -14.41
C LYS A 24 6.10 16.95 -14.10
N GLY A 25 6.88 16.58 -15.11
CA GLY A 25 8.32 16.39 -14.97
C GLY A 25 8.75 15.05 -14.36
N LEU A 26 7.81 14.13 -14.12
CA LEU A 26 8.10 12.76 -13.70
C LEU A 26 7.44 11.77 -14.65
N ASP A 27 8.15 10.68 -14.92
CA ASP A 27 7.61 9.48 -15.53
C ASP A 27 7.55 8.41 -14.43
N VAL A 28 6.33 8.01 -14.06
CA VAL A 28 6.07 7.11 -12.93
C VAL A 28 5.27 5.94 -13.44
N SER A 29 5.75 4.73 -13.16
CA SER A 29 5.01 3.51 -13.45
C SER A 29 5.22 2.49 -12.34
N GLY A 30 4.25 1.60 -12.16
CA GLY A 30 4.24 0.64 -11.07
C GLY A 30 3.50 -0.63 -11.43
N CYS A 31 4.04 -1.75 -10.98
CA CYS A 31 3.43 -3.05 -11.16
C CYS A 31 3.76 -3.92 -9.95
N CYS A 32 2.78 -4.70 -9.51
CA CYS A 32 2.96 -5.73 -8.50
C CYS A 32 2.61 -7.07 -9.13
N ILE A 33 3.58 -7.99 -9.16
CA ILE A 33 3.42 -9.32 -9.75
C ILE A 33 3.60 -10.33 -8.62
N PRO A 34 2.52 -10.88 -8.06
CA PRO A 34 2.62 -11.88 -7.00
C PRO A 34 3.34 -13.15 -7.46
N ALA A 35 4.16 -13.75 -6.59
CA ALA A 35 4.84 -15.02 -6.89
C ALA A 35 3.89 -16.24 -6.90
N ASN A 36 2.75 -16.14 -6.20
CA ASN A 36 1.65 -17.12 -6.20
C ASN A 36 0.34 -16.39 -6.58
N GLU A 37 -0.82 -16.96 -6.28
CA GLU A 37 -2.10 -16.31 -6.53
C GLU A 37 -2.27 -15.02 -5.72
N VAL A 38 -1.69 -14.89 -4.53
CA VAL A 38 -1.74 -13.67 -3.73
C VAL A 38 -0.41 -13.43 -3.00
N GLY A 39 -0.09 -12.17 -2.71
CA GLY A 39 1.24 -11.74 -2.21
C GLY A 39 1.18 -10.83 -0.99
N GLY A 40 2.32 -10.65 -0.31
CA GLY A 40 2.47 -9.65 0.76
C GLY A 40 2.83 -8.26 0.25
N ASP A 41 3.31 -8.18 -0.98
CA ASP A 41 3.77 -6.96 -1.62
C ASP A 41 2.59 -6.11 -2.08
N PHE A 42 2.70 -4.79 -1.92
CA PHE A 42 1.75 -3.83 -2.42
C PHE A 42 2.40 -2.48 -2.68
N PHE A 43 1.73 -1.63 -3.44
CA PHE A 43 2.13 -0.23 -3.61
C PHE A 43 0.88 0.65 -3.79
N ASP A 44 1.02 1.94 -3.53
CA ASP A 44 -0.04 2.93 -3.78
C ASP A 44 0.56 4.30 -4.17
N TYR A 45 -0.23 5.08 -4.92
CA TYR A 45 0.05 6.45 -5.33
C TYR A 45 -0.95 7.39 -4.66
N ILE A 46 -0.45 8.25 -3.75
CA ILE A 46 -1.32 9.05 -2.90
C ILE A 46 -1.00 10.53 -3.04
N TRP A 47 -2.04 11.33 -3.23
CA TRP A 47 -1.97 12.79 -3.09
C TRP A 47 -2.28 13.17 -1.64
N LEU A 48 -1.32 13.77 -0.95
CA LEU A 48 -1.45 14.15 0.46
C LEU A 48 -2.20 15.46 0.69
N ASP A 49 -2.55 16.17 -0.39
CA ASP A 49 -3.38 17.35 -0.31
C ASP A 49 -4.45 17.34 -1.41
N LYS A 50 -5.48 18.16 -1.20
CA LYS A 50 -6.59 18.30 -2.16
C LYS A 50 -6.16 18.93 -3.49
N ASN A 51 -5.07 19.70 -3.47
CA ASN A 51 -4.59 20.47 -4.62
C ASN A 51 -3.62 19.66 -5.49
N LYS A 52 -3.27 18.44 -5.10
CA LYS A 52 -2.30 17.55 -5.76
C LYS A 52 -0.91 18.18 -5.92
N ASN A 53 -0.45 18.89 -4.88
CA ASN A 53 0.91 19.45 -4.84
C ASN A 53 1.88 18.56 -4.06
N LYS A 54 1.35 17.66 -3.23
CA LYS A 54 2.12 16.72 -2.41
C LYS A 54 1.87 15.31 -2.88
N PHE A 55 2.85 14.73 -3.55
CA PHE A 55 2.78 13.36 -4.04
C PHE A 55 3.54 12.41 -3.11
N GLY A 56 2.91 11.29 -2.79
CA GLY A 56 3.50 10.17 -2.06
C GLY A 56 3.43 8.87 -2.85
N LEU A 57 4.56 8.17 -2.90
CA LEU A 57 4.64 6.78 -3.34
C LEU A 57 4.83 5.90 -2.09
N PHE A 58 3.96 4.91 -1.91
CA PHE A 58 4.08 3.90 -0.89
C PHE A 58 4.36 2.55 -1.52
N ILE A 59 5.34 1.82 -0.99
CA ILE A 59 5.64 0.44 -1.36
C ILE A 59 5.79 -0.32 -0.06
N GLY A 60 5.07 -1.42 0.08
CA GLY A 60 5.06 -2.26 1.27
C GLY A 60 5.35 -3.72 0.95
N ASP A 61 6.12 -4.37 1.82
CA ASP A 61 6.31 -5.83 1.85
C ASP A 61 5.87 -6.36 3.21
N VAL A 62 4.90 -7.28 3.21
CA VAL A 62 4.40 -7.94 4.41
C VAL A 62 4.95 -9.35 4.56
N SER A 63 5.60 -9.60 5.69
CA SER A 63 6.08 -10.94 6.06
C SER A 63 4.94 -11.95 6.15
N GLY A 64 5.11 -13.10 5.50
CA GLY A 64 4.13 -14.18 5.48
C GLY A 64 4.10 -14.82 4.10
N LYS A 65 3.08 -15.65 3.85
CA LYS A 65 2.84 -16.24 2.52
C LYS A 65 1.35 -16.33 2.26
N ALA A 66 0.99 -16.31 0.97
CA ALA A 66 -0.37 -16.50 0.49
C ALA A 66 -1.37 -15.56 1.17
N MET A 67 -2.56 -16.07 1.52
CA MET A 67 -3.70 -15.25 1.96
C MET A 67 -3.42 -14.40 3.20
N ASN A 68 -2.66 -14.92 4.18
CA ASN A 68 -2.37 -14.17 5.40
C ASN A 68 -1.54 -12.90 5.12
N ALA A 69 -0.55 -13.01 4.22
CA ALA A 69 0.26 -11.86 3.82
C ALA A 69 -0.58 -10.85 3.03
N ALA A 70 -1.40 -11.34 2.10
CA ALA A 70 -2.28 -10.52 1.27
C ALA A 70 -3.32 -9.73 2.07
N MET A 71 -3.95 -10.35 3.07
CA MET A 71 -4.91 -9.66 3.93
C MET A 71 -4.26 -8.53 4.73
N ASN A 72 -3.06 -8.77 5.25
CA ASN A 72 -2.30 -7.75 5.98
C ASN A 72 -1.82 -6.63 5.03
N ALA A 73 -1.43 -6.96 3.80
CA ALA A 73 -1.05 -5.98 2.78
C ALA A 73 -2.23 -5.06 2.42
N VAL A 74 -3.41 -5.66 2.17
CA VAL A 74 -4.65 -4.91 1.93
C VAL A 74 -5.02 -4.01 3.12
N MET A 75 -4.88 -4.53 4.33
CA MET A 75 -5.12 -3.76 5.56
C MET A 75 -4.16 -2.57 5.68
N ALA A 76 -2.87 -2.80 5.49
CA ALA A 76 -1.83 -1.76 5.54
C ALA A 76 -2.10 -0.68 4.47
N CYS A 77 -2.36 -1.09 3.23
CA CYS A 77 -2.70 -0.18 2.13
C CYS A 77 -3.90 0.72 2.48
N GLY A 78 -4.98 0.15 3.02
CA GLY A 78 -6.16 0.92 3.43
C GLY A 78 -5.88 1.88 4.60
N MET A 79 -5.09 1.46 5.58
CA MET A 79 -4.66 2.32 6.71
C MET A 79 -3.79 3.47 6.21
N ILE A 80 -2.80 3.19 5.36
CA ILE A 80 -1.94 4.22 4.75
C ILE A 80 -2.79 5.24 4.00
N ASN A 81 -3.72 4.80 3.15
CA ASN A 81 -4.59 5.70 2.38
C ASN A 81 -5.43 6.61 3.29
N THR A 82 -5.88 6.09 4.43
CA THR A 82 -6.65 6.84 5.41
C THR A 82 -5.77 7.86 6.13
N GLU A 83 -4.64 7.42 6.67
CA GLU A 83 -3.73 8.25 7.47
C GLU A 83 -3.01 9.33 6.66
N ALA A 84 -2.78 9.07 5.37
CA ALA A 84 -2.12 9.98 4.45
C ALA A 84 -2.95 11.24 4.13
N ARG A 85 -4.28 11.19 4.24
CA ARG A 85 -5.16 12.34 3.92
C ARG A 85 -4.99 13.52 4.87
N ASP A 86 -4.67 13.23 6.12
CA ASP A 86 -4.60 14.21 7.21
C ASP A 86 -3.19 14.29 7.82
N ALA A 87 -2.17 13.81 7.11
CA ALA A 87 -0.80 13.80 7.59
C ALA A 87 0.00 15.02 7.16
N GLU A 88 0.77 15.57 8.10
CA GLU A 88 1.73 16.63 7.83
C GLU A 88 3.07 16.08 7.33
N SER A 89 3.42 14.84 7.72
CA SER A 89 4.67 14.19 7.35
C SER A 89 4.56 12.67 7.18
N VAL A 90 5.52 12.05 6.47
CA VAL A 90 5.68 10.59 6.39
C VAL A 90 5.75 9.96 7.77
N LYS A 91 6.48 10.60 8.69
CA LYS A 91 6.70 10.10 10.04
C LYS A 91 5.36 9.88 10.74
N ASP A 92 4.42 10.80 10.57
CA ASP A 92 3.12 10.71 11.23
C ASP A 92 2.28 9.57 10.67
N ILE A 93 2.26 9.42 9.33
CA ILE A 93 1.60 8.30 8.64
C ILE A 93 2.16 6.98 9.18
N MET A 94 3.48 6.81 9.11
CA MET A 94 4.15 5.59 9.52
C MET A 94 3.95 5.28 11.00
N THR A 95 3.96 6.29 11.87
CA THR A 95 3.73 6.09 13.31
C THR A 95 2.32 5.60 13.59
N ARG A 96 1.31 6.18 12.94
CA ARG A 96 -0.11 5.82 13.14
C ARG A 96 -0.46 4.47 12.51
N VAL A 97 0.05 4.21 11.30
CA VAL A 97 -0.09 2.90 10.63
C VAL A 97 0.60 1.82 11.45
N ASN A 98 1.83 2.04 11.93
CA ASN A 98 2.54 1.06 12.76
C ASN A 98 1.78 0.73 14.05
N LEU A 99 1.22 1.73 14.74
CA LEU A 99 0.41 1.49 15.93
C LEU A 99 -0.83 0.66 15.61
N SER A 100 -1.54 0.99 14.53
CA SER A 100 -2.75 0.28 14.10
C SER A 100 -2.46 -1.16 13.71
N MET A 101 -1.39 -1.39 12.94
CA MET A 101 -0.92 -2.71 12.53
C MET A 101 -0.46 -3.53 13.74
N TYR A 102 0.29 -2.94 14.67
CA TYR A 102 0.73 -3.62 15.88
C TYR A 102 -0.44 -4.15 16.72
N LEU A 103 -1.54 -3.39 16.81
CA LEU A 103 -2.74 -3.80 17.54
C LEU A 103 -3.60 -4.83 16.81
N LYS A 104 -3.52 -4.91 15.48
CA LYS A 104 -4.37 -5.76 14.63
C LYS A 104 -3.69 -7.03 14.14
N THR A 105 -2.36 -7.09 14.15
CA THR A 105 -1.58 -8.21 13.62
C THR A 105 -0.98 -9.06 14.73
N LYS A 106 -0.56 -10.29 14.38
CA LYS A 106 0.20 -11.15 15.29
C LYS A 106 1.64 -10.60 15.41
N LYS A 107 2.29 -10.84 16.55
CA LYS A 107 3.67 -10.40 16.89
C LYS A 107 4.79 -10.78 15.90
N GLN A 108 4.49 -11.48 14.82
CA GLN A 108 5.42 -12.00 13.82
C GLN A 108 5.20 -11.38 12.43
N VAL A 109 4.27 -10.44 12.30
CA VAL A 109 4.04 -9.70 11.06
C VAL A 109 4.90 -8.45 11.07
N PHE A 110 5.76 -8.33 10.07
CA PHE A 110 6.55 -7.15 9.78
C PHE A 110 6.11 -6.60 8.42
N THR A 111 5.86 -5.30 8.37
CA THR A 111 5.59 -4.57 7.15
C THR A 111 6.70 -3.56 6.94
N ALA A 112 7.42 -3.67 5.83
CA ALA A 112 8.41 -2.68 5.44
C ALA A 112 7.77 -1.72 4.45
N ASP A 113 7.38 -0.53 4.90
CA ASP A 113 6.86 0.51 4.01
C ASP A 113 7.90 1.58 3.73
N CYS A 114 8.13 1.89 2.46
CA CYS A 114 8.88 3.05 2.02
C CYS A 114 7.92 4.12 1.51
N CYS A 115 8.03 5.34 2.03
CA CYS A 115 7.27 6.49 1.57
C CYS A 115 8.21 7.59 1.09
N LEU A 116 8.09 7.95 -0.19
CA LEU A 116 8.80 9.08 -0.78
C LEU A 116 7.82 10.24 -0.98
N LEU A 117 8.09 11.38 -0.34
CA LEU A 117 7.38 12.62 -0.58
C LEU A 117 8.25 13.56 -1.39
N ARG A 118 7.72 14.01 -2.53
CA ARG A 118 8.29 15.12 -3.26
C ARG A 118 7.36 16.32 -3.15
N PHE A 119 7.97 17.45 -2.82
CA PHE A 119 7.36 18.76 -2.78
C PHE A 119 8.06 19.57 -3.86
N ASP A 120 7.28 20.30 -4.65
CA ASP A 120 7.80 21.39 -5.48
C ASP A 120 7.66 22.71 -4.71
#